data_AF-A0A1I5EZ42-F1
#
_entry.id   AF-A0A1I5EZ42-F1
#
_cell.length_a   1.000
_cell.length_b   1.000
_cell.length_c   1.000
_cell.angle_alpha   90.00
_cell.angle_beta   90.00
_cell.angle_gamma   90.00
#
_symmetry.space_group_name_H-M   'P 1'
#
loop_
_entity.id
_entity.type
_entity.pdbx_description
1 polymer ?
#
loop_
_entity_poly.entity_id
_entity_poly.type
_entity_poly.pdbx_seq_one_letter_code
_entity_poly.pdbx_strand_id
1 'polypeptide(L)'
;MGHDSGMGEREADSEVVERLLQDELSRGDAALARTETKTSTLLAVFSPILAVGLAVLPKAAAPLTAVLLFWAALTLLAVALLLLLWGVRPRLRRSGFTTYESMTDAEMLRHFTRISDDPQRWHRERLLVVAQVGATKFKLLRTSSLLIISALLLAIAAAIASATLA
;
A
#
# COMPACT_ATOMS: atom_id res chain seq x y z
N MET A 1 45.00 24.32 26.06
CA MET A 1 43.85 24.92 25.36
C MET A 1 43.76 24.29 23.98
N GLY A 2 42.89 23.32 23.78
CA GLY A 2 42.80 22.57 22.50
C GLY A 2 41.91 21.33 22.56
N HIS A 3 40.88 21.31 23.42
CA HIS A 3 40.03 20.13 23.61
C HIS A 3 38.53 20.41 23.37
N ASP A 4 38.18 21.56 22.79
CA ASP A 4 36.78 22.01 22.63
C ASP A 4 36.26 21.88 21.18
N SER A 5 37.15 21.73 20.20
CA SER A 5 36.79 21.69 18.77
C SER A 5 36.03 20.42 18.36
N GLY A 6 36.21 19.31 19.09
CA GLY A 6 35.68 18.00 18.71
C GLY A 6 34.26 17.68 19.22
N MET A 7 33.72 18.46 20.15
CA MET A 7 32.33 18.29 20.60
C MET A 7 31.34 18.96 19.63
N GLY A 8 31.66 20.18 19.15
CA GLY A 8 30.81 20.91 18.21
C GLY A 8 30.63 20.22 16.86
N GLU A 9 31.67 19.55 16.32
CA GLU A 9 31.56 18.79 15.06
C GLU A 9 30.62 17.57 15.20
N ARG A 10 30.62 16.87 16.34
CA ARG A 10 29.75 15.70 16.56
C ARG A 10 28.30 16.08 16.76
N GLU A 11 28.02 17.21 17.41
CA GLU A 11 26.67 17.74 17.56
C GLU A 11 26.10 18.15 16.19
N ALA A 12 26.89 18.86 15.38
CA ALA A 12 26.50 19.25 14.03
C ALA A 12 26.21 18.02 13.13
N ASP A 13 27.06 17.00 13.17
CA ASP A 13 26.83 15.74 12.43
C ASP A 13 25.56 15.02 12.90
N SER A 14 25.30 15.02 14.21
CA SER A 14 24.11 14.40 14.80
C SER A 14 22.81 15.09 14.35
N GLU A 15 22.80 16.43 14.33
CA GLU A 15 21.66 17.21 13.83
C GLU A 15 21.41 16.98 12.33
N VAL A 16 22.46 16.87 11.53
CA VAL A 16 22.33 16.59 10.09
C VAL A 16 21.72 15.22 9.85
N VAL A 17 22.22 14.18 10.55
CA VAL A 17 21.68 12.81 10.44
C VAL A 17 20.21 12.77 10.86
N GLU A 18 19.86 13.44 11.94
CA GLU A 18 18.50 13.53 12.46
C GLU A 18 17.56 14.18 11.44
N ARG A 19 17.95 15.31 10.83
CA ARG A 19 17.18 15.96 9.75
C ARG A 19 17.01 15.05 8.54
N LEU A 20 18.05 14.34 8.11
CA LEU A 20 17.97 13.40 6.99
C LEU A 20 16.99 12.24 7.27
N LEU A 21 16.95 11.74 8.50
CA LEU A 21 16.01 10.70 8.91
C LEU A 21 14.56 11.21 8.90
N GLN A 22 14.32 12.43 9.40
CA GLN A 22 13.00 13.06 9.38
C GLN A 22 12.52 13.31 7.94
N ASP A 23 13.40 13.81 7.07
CA ASP A 23 13.11 14.02 5.65
C ASP A 23 12.71 12.71 4.97
N GLU A 24 13.46 11.63 5.19
CA GLU A 24 13.17 10.34 4.56
C GLU A 24 11.88 9.70 5.09
N LEU A 25 11.58 9.88 6.38
CA LEU A 25 10.29 9.51 6.96
C LEU A 25 9.13 10.26 6.31
N SER A 26 9.25 11.58 6.15
CA SER A 26 8.22 12.40 5.52
C SER A 26 7.94 11.99 4.07
N ARG A 27 8.99 11.62 3.33
CA ARG A 27 8.89 11.08 1.97
C ARG A 27 8.22 9.71 1.95
N GLY A 28 8.56 8.84 2.90
CA GLY A 28 7.93 7.53 3.08
C GLY A 28 6.43 7.64 3.33
N ASP A 29 6.03 8.53 4.24
CA ASP A 29 4.62 8.78 4.55
C ASP A 29 3.86 9.36 3.36
N ALA A 30 4.46 10.32 2.63
CA ALA A 30 3.87 10.87 1.41
C ALA A 30 3.69 9.81 0.31
N ALA A 31 4.67 8.91 0.14
CA ALA A 31 4.60 7.82 -0.83
C ALA A 31 3.52 6.78 -0.45
N LEU A 32 3.38 6.49 0.85
CA LEU A 32 2.32 5.64 1.38
C LEU A 32 0.93 6.24 1.13
N ALA A 33 0.73 7.52 1.48
CA ALA A 33 -0.52 8.22 1.23
C ALA A 33 -0.92 8.20 -0.25
N ARG A 34 0.04 8.45 -1.15
CA ARG A 34 -0.19 8.37 -2.60
C ARG A 34 -0.59 6.97 -3.06
N THR A 35 0.00 5.93 -2.46
CA THR A 35 -0.32 4.52 -2.76
C THR A 35 -1.74 4.18 -2.31
N GLU A 36 -2.17 4.68 -1.14
CA GLU A 36 -3.53 4.52 -0.63
C GLU A 36 -4.55 5.19 -1.54
N THR A 37 -4.30 6.43 -1.97
CA THR A 37 -5.17 7.12 -2.94
C THR A 37 -5.33 6.32 -4.22
N LYS A 38 -4.22 5.84 -4.82
CA LYS A 38 -4.27 5.02 -6.04
C LYS A 38 -5.09 3.73 -5.83
N THR A 39 -4.92 3.09 -4.68
CA THR A 39 -5.64 1.86 -4.34
C THR A 39 -7.15 2.11 -4.25
N SER A 40 -7.56 3.16 -3.53
CA SER A 40 -8.97 3.57 -3.41
C SER A 40 -9.57 3.97 -4.76
N THR A 41 -8.82 4.71 -5.59
CA THR A 41 -9.26 5.09 -6.94
C THR A 41 -9.48 3.85 -7.82
N LEU A 42 -8.53 2.91 -7.84
CA LEU A 42 -8.70 1.67 -8.61
C LEU A 42 -9.91 0.87 -8.12
N LEU A 43 -10.11 0.76 -6.80
CA LEU A 43 -11.27 0.08 -6.23
C LEU A 43 -12.57 0.75 -6.68
N ALA A 44 -12.66 2.08 -6.60
CA ALA A 44 -13.84 2.84 -6.98
C ALA A 44 -14.17 2.72 -8.49
N VAL A 45 -13.15 2.73 -9.35
CA VAL A 45 -13.31 2.63 -10.81
C VAL A 45 -13.71 1.22 -11.25
N PHE A 46 -13.07 0.19 -10.69
CA PHE A 46 -13.23 -1.18 -11.18
C PHE A 46 -14.33 -2.00 -10.46
N SER A 47 -14.76 -1.59 -9.25
CA SER A 47 -15.86 -2.29 -8.55
C SER A 47 -17.19 -2.25 -9.30
N PRO A 48 -17.63 -1.10 -9.88
CA PRO A 48 -18.85 -1.07 -10.71
C PRO A 48 -18.73 -1.95 -11.95
N ILE A 49 -17.54 -2.02 -12.57
CA ILE A 49 -17.30 -2.87 -13.75
C ILE A 49 -17.50 -4.34 -13.39
N LEU A 50 -16.95 -4.78 -12.24
CA LEU A 50 -17.18 -6.15 -11.75
C LEU A 50 -18.68 -6.40 -11.49
N ALA A 51 -19.37 -5.47 -10.83
CA ALA A 51 -20.79 -5.62 -10.49
C ALA A 51 -21.67 -5.71 -11.75
N VAL A 52 -21.44 -4.84 -12.74
CA VAL A 52 -22.13 -4.87 -14.03
C VAL A 52 -21.79 -6.14 -14.80
N GLY A 53 -20.51 -6.54 -14.85
CA GLY A 53 -20.09 -7.77 -15.49
C GLY A 53 -20.73 -9.03 -14.89
N LEU A 54 -20.94 -9.05 -13.56
CA LEU A 54 -21.68 -10.12 -12.89
C LEU A 54 -23.19 -10.07 -13.17
N ALA A 55 -23.78 -8.88 -13.30
CA ALA A 55 -25.20 -8.72 -13.59
C ALA A 55 -25.54 -9.05 -15.05
N VAL A 56 -24.62 -8.74 -15.96
CA VAL A 56 -24.71 -9.08 -17.37
C VAL A 56 -24.15 -10.49 -17.57
N LEU A 57 -24.91 -11.50 -17.14
CA LEU A 57 -24.65 -12.86 -17.63
C LEU A 57 -24.80 -12.84 -19.15
N PRO A 58 -23.90 -13.50 -19.92
CA PRO A 58 -24.10 -13.68 -21.35
C PRO A 58 -25.40 -14.45 -21.56
N LYS A 59 -26.49 -13.72 -21.83
CA LYS A 59 -27.78 -14.27 -22.21
C LYS A 59 -27.71 -14.59 -23.69
N ALA A 60 -27.74 -15.89 -23.99
CA ALA A 60 -27.90 -16.51 -25.30
C ALA A 60 -26.69 -16.48 -26.27
N ALA A 61 -26.48 -17.63 -26.92
CA ALA A 61 -25.70 -17.93 -28.13
C ALA A 61 -24.23 -17.45 -28.26
N ALA A 62 -23.59 -16.95 -27.21
CA ALA A 62 -22.16 -16.64 -27.27
C ALA A 62 -21.34 -17.93 -27.46
N PRO A 63 -20.31 -17.91 -28.33
CA PRO A 63 -19.40 -19.04 -28.50
C PRO A 63 -18.71 -19.38 -27.18
N LEU A 64 -18.53 -20.68 -26.89
CA LEU A 64 -17.96 -21.16 -25.63
C LEU A 64 -16.63 -20.47 -25.29
N THR A 65 -15.79 -20.22 -26.30
CA THR A 65 -14.51 -19.51 -26.14
C THR A 65 -14.69 -18.10 -25.58
N ALA A 66 -15.66 -17.32 -26.05
CA ALA A 66 -15.92 -15.98 -25.53
C ALA A 66 -16.42 -16.02 -24.08
N VAL A 67 -17.26 -17.00 -23.76
CA VAL A 67 -17.77 -17.22 -22.39
C VAL A 67 -16.63 -17.55 -21.42
N LEU A 68 -15.73 -18.47 -21.80
CA LEU A 68 -14.58 -18.83 -20.97
C LEU A 68 -13.64 -17.66 -20.75
N LEU A 69 -13.34 -16.89 -21.80
CA LEU A 69 -12.49 -15.69 -21.71
C LEU A 69 -13.13 -14.62 -20.81
N PHE A 70 -14.44 -14.41 -20.91
CA PHE A 70 -15.17 -13.47 -20.07
C PHE A 70 -15.12 -13.85 -18.58
N TRP A 71 -15.37 -15.12 -18.24
CA TRP A 71 -15.27 -15.58 -16.85
C TRP A 71 -13.82 -15.54 -16.31
N ALA A 72 -12.83 -15.83 -17.15
CA ALA A 72 -11.42 -15.67 -16.79
C ALA A 72 -11.06 -14.19 -16.52
N ALA A 73 -11.55 -13.27 -17.35
CA ALA A 73 -11.40 -11.83 -17.12
C ALA A 73 -12.04 -11.41 -15.78
N LEU A 74 -13.27 -11.84 -15.53
CA LEU A 74 -14.04 -11.48 -14.34
C LEU A 74 -13.40 -12.01 -13.05
N THR A 75 -12.89 -13.24 -13.07
CA THR A 75 -12.18 -13.83 -11.94
C THR A 75 -10.87 -13.12 -11.63
N LEU A 76 -10.05 -12.79 -12.65
CA LEU A 76 -8.85 -12.00 -12.45
C LEU A 76 -9.16 -10.61 -11.88
N LEU A 77 -10.21 -9.95 -12.38
CA LEU A 77 -10.65 -8.66 -11.87
C LEU A 77 -11.10 -8.75 -10.41
N ALA A 78 -11.88 -9.78 -10.06
CA ALA A 78 -12.32 -10.01 -8.69
C ALA A 78 -11.14 -10.26 -7.74
N VAL A 79 -10.16 -11.09 -8.12
CA VAL A 79 -8.95 -11.32 -7.34
C VAL A 79 -8.15 -10.03 -7.18
N ALA A 80 -8.01 -9.23 -8.24
CA ALA A 80 -7.34 -7.93 -8.16
C ALA A 80 -8.02 -6.98 -7.16
N LEU A 81 -9.35 -6.88 -7.20
CA LEU A 81 -10.12 -6.05 -6.28
C LEU A 81 -10.01 -6.54 -4.83
N LEU A 82 -10.01 -7.86 -4.59
CA LEU A 82 -9.78 -8.43 -3.27
C LEU A 82 -8.38 -8.10 -2.73
N LEU A 83 -7.35 -8.12 -3.58
CA LEU A 83 -6.00 -7.71 -3.21
C LEU A 83 -5.91 -6.21 -2.89
N LEU A 84 -6.58 -5.35 -3.67
CA LEU A 84 -6.68 -3.93 -3.37
C LEU A 84 -7.40 -3.69 -2.04
N LEU A 85 -8.54 -4.34 -1.82
CA LEU A 85 -9.30 -4.26 -0.57
C LEU A 85 -8.48 -4.72 0.63
N TRP A 86 -7.72 -5.81 0.48
CA TRP A 86 -6.77 -6.28 1.49
C TRP A 86 -5.65 -5.27 1.76
N GLY A 87 -5.23 -4.52 0.74
CA GLY A 87 -4.25 -3.44 0.85
C GLY A 87 -4.76 -2.21 1.62
N VAL A 88 -6.05 -1.88 1.50
CA VAL A 88 -6.70 -0.77 2.22
C VAL A 88 -7.05 -1.16 3.67
N ARG A 89 -7.23 -2.45 3.97
CA ARG A 89 -7.62 -2.91 5.30
C ARG A 89 -6.64 -2.41 6.37
N PRO A 90 -7.10 -1.61 7.35
CA PRO A 90 -6.23 -1.03 8.37
C PRO A 90 -5.60 -2.14 9.22
N ARG A 91 -4.27 -2.27 9.14
CA ARG A 91 -3.51 -3.22 9.95
C ARG A 91 -3.20 -2.61 11.31
N LEU A 92 -4.21 -2.51 12.16
CA LEU A 92 -4.08 -1.96 13.51
C LEU A 92 -3.17 -2.81 14.42
N ARG A 93 -2.97 -4.11 14.12
CA ARG A 93 -2.15 -5.03 14.95
C ARG A 93 -0.68 -4.65 15.11
N ARG A 94 -0.15 -3.72 14.31
CA ARG A 94 1.22 -3.19 14.41
C ARG A 94 1.26 -1.67 14.49
N SER A 95 0.11 -1.02 14.67
CA SER A 95 0.12 0.42 14.91
C SER A 95 0.55 0.67 16.35
N GLY A 96 1.38 1.71 16.56
CA GLY A 96 1.76 2.16 17.90
C GLY A 96 0.53 2.43 18.78
N PHE A 97 -0.64 2.70 18.19
CA PHE A 97 -1.91 2.87 18.92
C PHE A 97 -2.28 1.68 19.81
N THR A 98 -2.12 0.44 19.34
CA THR A 98 -2.40 -0.74 20.19
C THR A 98 -1.40 -0.87 21.34
N THR A 99 -0.17 -0.41 21.13
CA THR A 99 0.85 -0.35 22.18
C THR A 99 0.51 0.73 23.21
N TYR A 100 0.08 1.90 22.76
CA TYR A 100 -0.31 3.03 23.61
C TYR A 100 -1.62 2.80 24.36
N GLU A 101 -2.57 2.04 23.79
CA GLU A 101 -3.84 1.70 24.44
C GLU A 101 -3.64 0.98 25.78
N SER A 102 -2.62 0.13 25.86
CA SER A 102 -2.30 -0.63 27.09
C SER A 102 -1.42 0.14 28.08
N MET A 103 -0.92 1.32 27.72
CA MET A 103 0.00 2.09 28.56
C MET A 103 -0.75 3.00 29.52
N THR A 104 -0.33 2.99 30.78
CA THR A 104 -0.68 4.02 31.76
C THR A 104 0.00 5.36 31.40
N ASP A 105 -0.52 6.46 31.94
CA ASP A 105 0.04 7.81 31.73
C ASP A 105 1.54 7.88 32.11
N ALA A 106 1.91 7.26 33.25
CA ALA A 106 3.31 7.18 33.70
C ALA A 106 4.21 6.32 32.80
N GLU A 107 3.66 5.32 32.10
CA GLU A 107 4.40 4.54 31.10
C GLU A 107 4.56 5.31 29.80
N MET A 108 3.54 6.06 29.40
CA MET A 108 3.58 6.92 28.23
C MET A 108 4.62 8.03 28.41
N LEU A 109 4.64 8.70 29.55
CA LEU A 109 5.65 9.72 29.86
C LEU A 109 7.06 9.12 29.80
N ARG A 110 7.30 7.98 30.45
CA ARG A 110 8.60 7.27 30.39
C ARG A 110 8.99 6.85 28.98
N HIS A 111 8.02 6.47 28.15
CA HIS A 111 8.26 6.12 26.76
C HIS A 111 8.74 7.34 25.96
N PHE A 112 8.08 8.49 26.09
CA PHE A 112 8.49 9.72 25.41
C PHE A 112 9.80 10.28 25.94
N THR A 113 10.08 10.18 27.25
CA THR A 113 11.39 10.56 27.81
C THR A 113 12.51 9.70 27.21
N ARG A 114 12.30 8.39 27.05
CA ARG A 114 13.27 7.52 26.38
C ARG A 114 13.48 7.91 24.91
N ILE A 115 12.43 8.35 24.21
CA ILE A 115 12.55 8.85 22.84
C ILE A 115 13.35 10.16 22.82
N SER A 116 13.14 11.07 23.78
CA SER A 116 13.91 12.32 23.84
C SER A 116 15.40 12.09 24.15
N ASP A 117 15.73 11.01 24.85
CA ASP A 117 17.13 10.67 25.15
C ASP A 117 17.90 10.15 23.92
N ASP A 118 17.21 9.54 22.94
CA ASP A 118 17.79 9.02 21.69
C ASP A 118 16.78 9.11 20.52
N PRO A 119 16.57 10.31 19.95
CA PRO A 119 15.61 10.53 18.87
C PRO A 119 16.03 9.82 17.58
N GLN A 120 17.34 9.72 17.32
CA GLN A 120 17.86 9.08 16.11
C GLN A 120 17.49 7.61 16.03
N ARG A 121 17.62 6.87 17.14
CA ARG A 121 17.20 5.47 17.19
C ARG A 121 15.72 5.32 16.90
N TRP A 122 14.88 6.17 17.48
CA TRP A 122 13.45 6.16 17.24
C TRP A 122 13.11 6.39 15.75
N HIS A 123 13.72 7.39 15.11
CA HIS A 123 13.51 7.65 13.68
C HIS A 123 13.98 6.49 12.79
N ARG A 124 15.12 5.85 13.11
CA ARG A 124 15.60 4.67 12.37
C ARG A 124 14.64 3.50 12.47
N GLU A 125 14.17 3.18 13.67
CA GLU A 125 13.17 2.12 13.91
C GLU A 125 11.88 2.42 13.13
N ARG A 126 11.42 3.69 13.16
CA ARG A 126 10.25 4.13 12.41
C ARG A 126 10.43 3.99 10.90
N LEU A 127 11.60 4.36 10.38
CA LEU A 127 11.90 4.31 8.95
C LEU A 127 11.91 2.87 8.44
N LEU A 128 12.46 1.93 9.21
CA LEU A 128 12.40 0.50 8.90
C LEU A 128 10.96 -0.01 8.82
N VAL A 129 10.09 0.39 9.75
CA VAL A 129 8.68 0.01 9.74
C VAL A 129 7.97 0.59 8.51
N VAL A 130 8.16 1.88 8.23
CA VAL A 130 7.58 2.57 7.06
C VAL A 130 8.05 1.91 5.76
N ALA A 131 9.33 1.62 5.62
CA ALA A 131 9.90 0.95 4.46
C ALA A 131 9.32 -0.46 4.25
N GLN A 132 9.20 -1.27 5.31
CA GLN A 132 8.63 -2.61 5.23
C GLN A 132 7.14 -2.60 4.84
N VAL A 133 6.37 -1.69 5.43
CA VAL A 133 4.94 -1.51 5.12
C VAL A 133 4.79 -1.01 3.68
N GLY A 134 5.58 -0.03 3.28
CA GLY A 134 5.62 0.52 1.92
C GLY A 134 5.93 -0.52 0.88
N ALA A 135 6.98 -1.32 1.07
CA ALA A 135 7.35 -2.40 0.16
C ALA A 135 6.22 -3.43 -0.02
N THR A 136 5.56 -3.81 1.09
CA THR A 136 4.42 -4.74 1.05
C THR A 136 3.24 -4.16 0.28
N LYS A 137 2.86 -2.91 0.56
CA LYS A 137 1.74 -2.23 -0.12
C LYS A 137 2.04 -2.01 -1.61
N PHE A 138 3.27 -1.62 -1.96
CA PHE A 138 3.67 -1.43 -3.35
C PHE A 138 3.64 -2.74 -4.14
N LYS A 139 4.08 -3.85 -3.53
CA LYS A 139 4.00 -5.18 -4.14
C LYS A 139 2.54 -5.58 -4.41
N LEU A 140 1.65 -5.40 -3.43
CA LEU A 140 0.22 -5.67 -3.58
C LEU A 140 -0.41 -4.82 -4.69
N LEU A 141 -0.11 -3.51 -4.73
CA LEU A 141 -0.59 -2.61 -5.77
C LEU A 141 -0.10 -3.06 -7.16
N ARG A 142 1.20 -3.37 -7.30
CA ARG A 142 1.78 -3.83 -8.57
C ARG A 142 1.14 -5.12 -9.06
N THR A 143 0.97 -6.11 -8.18
CA THR A 143 0.30 -7.38 -8.53
C THR A 143 -1.15 -7.14 -8.94
N SER A 144 -1.88 -6.29 -8.20
CA SER A 144 -3.27 -5.97 -8.51
C SER A 144 -3.40 -5.25 -9.86
N SER A 145 -2.53 -4.28 -10.15
CA SER A 145 -2.49 -3.59 -11.44
C SER A 145 -2.24 -4.55 -12.60
N LEU A 146 -1.32 -5.50 -12.45
CA LEU A 146 -1.06 -6.51 -13.48
C LEU A 146 -2.30 -7.38 -13.73
N LEU A 147 -2.98 -7.83 -12.67
CA LEU A 147 -4.21 -8.61 -12.79
C LEU A 147 -5.33 -7.82 -13.47
N ILE A 148 -5.48 -6.52 -13.16
CA ILE A 148 -6.45 -5.65 -13.84
C ILE A 148 -6.13 -5.55 -15.33
N ILE A 149 -4.86 -5.34 -15.70
CA ILE A 149 -4.45 -5.27 -17.11
C ILE A 149 -4.74 -6.60 -17.82
N SER A 150 -4.38 -7.73 -17.21
CA SER A 150 -4.68 -9.06 -17.76
C SER A 150 -6.18 -9.30 -17.90
N ALA A 151 -6.99 -8.92 -16.91
CA ALA A 151 -8.44 -9.00 -16.97
C ALA A 151 -9.01 -8.19 -18.14
N LEU A 152 -8.54 -6.96 -18.35
CA LEU A 152 -8.96 -6.13 -19.47
C LEU A 152 -8.60 -6.75 -20.82
N LEU A 153 -7.38 -7.30 -20.97
CA LEU A 153 -6.98 -7.98 -22.20
C LEU A 153 -7.85 -9.20 -22.50
N LEU A 154 -8.19 -10.00 -21.47
CA LEU A 154 -9.10 -11.14 -21.64
C LEU A 154 -10.52 -10.70 -21.97
N ALA A 155 -11.02 -9.61 -21.38
CA ALA A 155 -12.33 -9.05 -21.70
C ALA A 155 -12.39 -8.57 -23.17
N ILE A 156 -11.33 -7.93 -23.66
CA ILE A 156 -11.21 -7.52 -25.07
C ILE A 156 -11.18 -8.75 -25.98
N ALA A 157 -10.38 -9.77 -25.64
CA ALA A 157 -10.32 -11.01 -26.40
C ALA A 157 -11.68 -11.74 -26.43
N ALA A 158 -12.42 -11.73 -25.32
CA ALA A 158 -13.78 -12.26 -25.24
C ALA A 158 -14.74 -11.51 -26.18
N ALA A 159 -14.66 -10.17 -26.20
CA ALA A 159 -15.48 -9.35 -27.08
C ALA A 159 -15.17 -9.61 -28.56
N ILE A 160 -13.89 -9.71 -28.93
CA ILE A 160 -13.47 -10.04 -30.30
C ILE A 160 -13.96 -11.43 -30.68
N ALA A 161 -13.74 -12.44 -29.83
CA ALA A 161 -14.18 -13.81 -30.08
C ALA A 161 -15.70 -13.91 -30.21
N SER A 162 -16.45 -13.10 -29.45
CA SER A 162 -17.90 -13.03 -29.57
C SER A 162 -18.35 -12.40 -30.88
N ALA A 163 -17.59 -11.46 -31.43
CA ALA A 163 -17.93 -10.74 -32.67
C ALA A 163 -17.51 -11.52 -33.93
N THR A 164 -16.47 -12.35 -33.86
CA THR A 164 -15.97 -13.12 -35.02
C THR A 164 -16.65 -14.47 -35.23
N LEU A 165 -17.33 -14.98 -34.19
CA LEU A 165 -18.02 -16.28 -34.20
C LEU A 165 -19.56 -16.13 -34.11
N ALA A 166 -20.07 -14.91 -34.07
CA ALA A 166 -21.49 -14.58 -34.22
C ALA A 166 -21.81 -14.34 -35.70
#